data_AF-A0A5R9G270-F1
#
_entry.id   AF-A0A5R9G270-F1
#
_cell.length_a   1.000
_cell.length_b   1.000
_cell.length_c   1.000
_cell.angle_alpha   90.00
_cell.angle_beta   90.00
_cell.angle_gamma   90.00
#
_symmetry.space_group_name_H-M   'P 1'
#
loop_
_entity.id
_entity.type
_entity.pdbx_description
1 polymer ?
#
loop_
_entity_poly.entity_id
_entity_poly.type
_entity_poly.pdbx_seq_one_letter_code
_entity_poly.pdbx_strand_id
1 'polypeptide(L)'
;MSSLIDADEISREADIVWLEDIDDLDYVRQSLDRLPTRKGRPAYHRPGRMVGYALLDTKAKASRASGTFRRRVFWLLPHDRDTEPDGLYAKSAPAEAVDPRTLEPRVKGYKTERSEGGPPSLAMQELGIQLPL
;
A
#
# COMPACT_ATOMS: atom_id res chain seq x y z
N MET A 1 2.02 15.01 4.25
CA MET A 1 2.68 14.80 2.94
C MET A 1 2.11 13.53 2.34
N SER A 2 1.39 13.67 1.23
CA SER A 2 0.56 12.63 0.61
C SER A 2 1.43 11.60 -0.11
N SER A 3 1.13 10.31 0.04
CA SER A 3 1.61 9.25 -0.85
C SER A 3 1.30 9.64 -2.31
N LEU A 4 2.15 9.26 -3.26
CA LEU A 4 2.25 9.85 -4.61
C LEU A 4 1.08 9.59 -5.58
N ILE A 5 -0.10 9.18 -5.10
CA ILE A 5 -1.24 8.74 -5.91
C ILE A 5 -2.46 9.63 -5.67
N ASP A 6 -3.03 10.20 -6.73
CA ASP A 6 -4.21 11.05 -6.61
C ASP A 6 -5.52 10.24 -6.63
N ALA A 7 -6.56 10.77 -5.99
CA ALA A 7 -7.84 10.06 -5.82
C ALA A 7 -8.53 9.74 -7.16
N ASP A 8 -8.31 10.56 -8.19
CA ASP A 8 -8.84 10.32 -9.53
C ASP A 8 -8.18 9.09 -10.19
N GLU A 9 -6.90 8.84 -9.92
CA GLU A 9 -6.15 7.72 -10.47
C GLU A 9 -6.64 6.35 -9.95
N ILE A 10 -7.27 6.36 -8.79
CA ILE A 10 -7.79 5.17 -8.09
C ILE A 10 -9.33 5.13 -8.07
N SER A 11 -10.00 6.12 -8.69
CA SER A 11 -11.46 6.26 -8.69
C SER A 11 -12.23 5.07 -9.30
N ARG A 12 -11.55 4.21 -10.05
CA ARG A 12 -12.09 3.02 -10.71
C ARG A 12 -11.74 1.71 -10.03
N GLU A 13 -11.10 1.76 -8.86
CA GLU A 13 -10.90 0.58 -8.05
C GLU A 13 -12.26 0.02 -7.62
N ALA A 14 -12.40 -1.29 -7.78
CA ALA A 14 -13.56 -2.05 -7.34
C ALA A 14 -13.27 -2.75 -6.00
N ASP A 15 -12.04 -3.23 -5.84
CA ASP A 15 -11.64 -4.03 -4.67
C ASP A 15 -10.11 -4.01 -4.51
N ILE A 16 -9.62 -4.38 -3.33
CA ILE A 16 -8.20 -4.63 -3.04
C ILE A 16 -8.05 -6.09 -2.61
N VAL A 17 -7.19 -6.82 -3.31
CA VAL A 17 -6.85 -8.20 -2.97
C VAL A 17 -5.51 -8.21 -2.24
N TRP A 18 -5.54 -8.67 -0.99
CA TRP A 18 -4.35 -8.96 -0.18
C TRP A 18 -3.94 -10.42 -0.38
N LEU A 19 -2.63 -10.64 -0.54
CA LEU A 19 -2.03 -11.96 -0.78
C LEU A 19 -1.48 -12.60 0.49
N GLU A 20 -1.47 -11.85 1.58
CA GLU A 20 -1.04 -12.23 2.92
C GLU A 20 -1.79 -11.39 3.95
N ASP A 21 -1.58 -11.69 5.23
CA ASP A 21 -2.11 -10.88 6.32
C ASP A 21 -1.40 -9.52 6.38
N ILE A 22 -2.19 -8.46 6.43
CA ILE A 22 -1.69 -7.08 6.48
C ILE A 22 -1.65 -6.52 7.89
N ASP A 23 -2.25 -7.21 8.87
CA ASP A 23 -2.34 -6.69 10.23
C ASP A 23 -0.97 -6.58 10.89
N ASP A 24 -0.04 -7.46 10.55
CA ASP A 24 1.33 -7.44 11.07
C ASP A 24 2.24 -6.46 10.32
N LEU A 25 1.78 -5.87 9.21
CA LEU A 25 2.60 -4.97 8.38
C LEU A 25 2.44 -3.51 8.79
N ASP A 26 3.50 -2.91 9.31
CA ASP A 26 3.51 -1.49 9.70
C ASP A 26 3.16 -0.56 8.54
N TYR A 27 3.63 -0.90 7.35
CA TYR A 27 3.30 -0.21 6.12
C TYR A 27 3.38 -1.17 4.94
N VAL A 28 2.80 -0.75 3.82
CA VAL A 28 3.08 -1.29 2.48
C VAL A 28 3.51 -0.14 1.58
N ARG A 29 4.39 -0.42 0.62
CA ARG A 29 4.68 0.53 -0.47
C ARG A 29 3.60 0.40 -1.53
N GLN A 30 3.27 1.49 -2.21
CA GLN A 30 2.31 1.48 -3.31
C GLN A 30 2.88 2.07 -4.62
N SER A 31 2.46 1.51 -5.75
CA SER A 31 2.72 2.07 -7.08
C SER A 31 1.51 1.91 -8.02
N LEU A 32 1.42 2.76 -9.04
CA LEU A 32 0.48 2.59 -10.15
C LEU A 32 1.16 1.91 -11.33
N ASP A 33 0.87 0.63 -11.50
CA ASP A 33 1.43 -0.20 -12.55
C ASP A 33 0.56 -0.16 -13.80
N ARG A 34 1.19 -0.25 -14.98
CA ARG A 34 0.51 -0.41 -16.27
C ARG A 34 0.31 -1.89 -16.56
N LEU A 35 -0.92 -2.38 -16.45
CA LEU A 35 -1.25 -3.80 -16.58
C LEU A 35 -2.19 -4.05 -17.77
N PRO A 36 -2.09 -5.20 -18.47
CA PRO A 36 -2.92 -5.49 -19.63
C PRO A 36 -4.38 -5.79 -19.26
N THR A 37 -4.66 -6.09 -17.99
CA THR A 37 -5.98 -6.51 -17.52
C THR A 37 -6.46 -5.68 -16.33
N ARG A 38 -7.78 -5.50 -16.23
CA ARG A 38 -8.46 -4.88 -15.08
C ARG A 38 -8.43 -5.75 -13.81
N LYS A 39 -8.28 -7.07 -13.99
CA LYS A 39 -8.44 -8.09 -12.97
C LYS A 39 -7.31 -9.11 -13.02
N GLY A 40 -7.27 -9.98 -12.02
CA GLY A 40 -6.26 -11.03 -11.88
C GLY A 40 -4.98 -10.48 -11.24
N ARG A 41 -4.18 -11.42 -10.71
CA ARG A 41 -2.89 -11.13 -10.09
C ARG A 41 -1.92 -10.58 -11.14
N PRO A 42 -1.35 -9.39 -10.95
CA PRO A 42 -0.31 -8.87 -11.82
C PRO A 42 0.93 -9.77 -11.80
N ALA A 43 1.65 -9.86 -12.93
CA ALA A 43 2.99 -10.41 -12.91
C ALA A 43 3.91 -9.46 -12.13
N TYR A 44 4.76 -10.00 -11.25
CA TYR A 44 5.64 -9.22 -10.40
C TYR A 44 7.09 -9.63 -10.65
N HIS A 45 7.89 -8.69 -11.16
CA HIS A 45 9.27 -8.92 -11.61
C HIS A 45 10.25 -7.92 -10.99
N ARG A 46 9.91 -7.36 -9.82
CA ARG A 46 10.73 -6.40 -9.09
C ARG A 46 11.38 -7.09 -7.89
N PRO A 47 12.48 -6.54 -7.33
CA PRO A 47 12.99 -6.98 -6.03
C PRO A 47 11.89 -6.92 -4.97
N GLY A 48 11.97 -7.82 -3.98
CA GLY A 48 10.97 -7.92 -2.93
C GLY A 48 9.77 -8.76 -3.34
N ARG A 49 8.62 -8.47 -2.71
CA ARG A 49 7.42 -9.28 -2.82
C ARG A 49 6.16 -8.43 -2.94
N MET A 50 5.20 -8.94 -3.71
CA MET A 50 3.86 -8.34 -3.84
C MET A 50 3.01 -8.76 -2.64
N VAL A 51 2.48 -7.77 -1.93
CA VAL A 51 1.60 -7.93 -0.77
C VAL A 51 0.13 -7.90 -1.21
N GLY A 52 -0.20 -7.08 -2.21
CA GLY A 52 -1.57 -6.95 -2.70
C GLY A 52 -1.69 -6.17 -4.00
N TYR A 53 -2.91 -6.09 -4.52
CA TYR A 53 -3.20 -5.31 -5.73
C TYR A 53 -4.67 -4.91 -5.82
N ALA A 54 -4.95 -3.82 -6.51
CA ALA A 54 -6.30 -3.38 -6.80
C ALA A 54 -6.89 -4.08 -8.03
N LEU A 55 -8.18 -4.39 -7.95
CA LEU A 55 -9.03 -4.74 -9.08
C LEU A 55 -9.75 -3.49 -9.58
N LEU A 56 -9.96 -3.39 -10.89
CA LEU A 56 -10.73 -2.29 -11.47
C LEU A 56 -12.15 -2.72 -11.84
N ASP A 57 -13.07 -1.76 -11.75
CA ASP A 57 -14.43 -1.91 -12.24
C ASP A 57 -14.49 -1.99 -13.78
N THR A 58 -15.65 -2.36 -14.32
CA THR A 58 -15.85 -2.47 -15.78
C THR A 58 -15.84 -1.11 -16.50
N LYS A 59 -16.01 0.00 -15.78
CA LYS A 59 -16.00 1.37 -16.30
C LYS A 59 -14.59 1.92 -16.45
N ALA A 60 -13.58 1.27 -15.86
CA ALA A 60 -12.18 1.60 -16.07
C ALA A 60 -11.81 1.53 -17.55
N LYS A 61 -11.23 2.61 -18.07
CA LYS A 61 -10.80 2.72 -19.46
C LYS A 61 -9.31 2.44 -19.57
N ALA A 62 -8.94 1.64 -20.56
CA ALA A 62 -7.54 1.46 -20.93
C ALA A 62 -6.97 2.77 -21.49
N SER A 63 -5.68 2.97 -21.31
CA SER A 63 -4.91 4.01 -22.00
C SER A 63 -5.07 3.85 -23.50
N ARG A 64 -5.45 4.93 -24.20
CA ARG A 64 -5.56 4.92 -25.68
C ARG A 64 -4.24 4.61 -26.37
N ALA A 65 -3.11 4.97 -25.76
CA ALA A 65 -1.79 4.81 -26.36
C ALA A 65 -1.22 3.39 -26.20
N SER A 66 -1.57 2.68 -25.11
CA SER A 66 -0.92 1.40 -24.77
C SER A 66 -1.89 0.23 -24.60
N GLY A 67 -3.20 0.48 -24.54
CA GLY A 67 -4.19 -0.54 -24.19
C GLY A 67 -4.13 -1.03 -22.74
N THR A 68 -3.23 -0.49 -21.91
CA THR A 68 -3.05 -0.91 -20.51
C THR A 68 -3.91 -0.11 -19.53
N PHE A 69 -4.13 -0.68 -18.35
CA PHE A 69 -4.84 -0.09 -17.22
C PHE A 69 -3.84 0.33 -16.15
N ARG A 70 -4.03 1.51 -15.54
CA ARG A 70 -3.33 1.86 -14.30
C ARG A 70 -3.97 1.14 -13.13
N ARG A 71 -3.20 0.35 -12.41
CA ARG A 71 -3.66 -0.44 -11.26
C ARG A 71 -2.70 -0.29 -10.11
N ARG A 72 -3.25 -0.08 -8.91
CA ARG A 72 -2.44 0.01 -7.72
C ARG A 72 -1.92 -1.37 -7.31
N VAL A 73 -0.64 -1.43 -7.00
CA VAL A 73 0.06 -2.62 -6.53
C VAL A 73 0.76 -2.28 -5.23
N PHE A 74 0.64 -3.18 -4.24
CA PHE A 74 1.21 -3.06 -2.91
C PHE A 74 2.34 -4.07 -2.74
N TRP A 75 3.48 -3.63 -2.20
CA TRP A 75 4.69 -4.42 -2.15
C TRP A 75 5.62 -4.02 -1.01
N LEU A 76 6.58 -4.89 -0.71
CA LEU A 76 7.64 -4.70 0.27
C LEU A 76 8.99 -5.14 -0.31
N LEU A 77 10.06 -4.45 0.06
CA LEU A 77 11.45 -4.76 -0.29
C LEU A 77 12.16 -5.50 0.85
N PRO A 78 13.26 -6.22 0.56
CA PRO A 78 14.00 -6.95 1.60
C PRO A 78 14.54 -6.09 2.75
N HIS A 79 14.69 -4.77 2.54
CA HIS A 79 15.18 -3.82 3.55
C HIS A 79 14.07 -2.96 4.15
N ASP A 80 12.80 -3.31 3.90
CA ASP A 80 11.67 -2.70 4.61
C ASP A 80 11.57 -3.25 6.04
N ARG A 81 10.86 -2.50 6.90
CA ARG A 81 10.83 -2.75 8.34
C ARG A 81 10.27 -4.13 8.72
N ASP A 82 9.42 -4.73 7.87
CA ASP A 82 8.89 -6.07 8.11
C ASP A 82 10.01 -7.13 8.15
N THR A 83 11.09 -6.92 7.41
CA THR A 83 12.24 -7.83 7.31
C THR A 83 13.44 -7.31 8.12
N GLU A 84 13.67 -6.00 8.12
CA GLU A 84 14.77 -5.34 8.83
C GLU A 84 14.23 -4.29 9.82
N PRO A 85 13.70 -4.70 10.99
CA PRO A 85 13.04 -3.79 11.93
C PRO A 85 13.98 -2.71 12.50
N ASP A 86 15.25 -3.04 12.69
CA ASP A 86 16.30 -2.11 13.15
C ASP A 86 17.04 -1.42 11.98
N GLY A 87 16.55 -1.59 10.75
CA GLY A 87 17.18 -1.11 9.52
C GLY A 87 16.91 0.36 9.19
N LEU A 88 17.04 0.71 7.91
CA LEU A 88 16.90 2.08 7.39
C LEU A 88 15.56 2.73 7.79
N TYR A 89 14.50 1.94 7.84
CA TYR A 89 13.14 2.39 8.13
C TYR A 89 12.70 2.12 9.57
N ALA A 90 13.63 1.88 10.51
CA ALA A 90 13.29 1.64 11.92
C ALA A 90 12.45 2.79 12.54
N LYS A 91 12.70 4.03 12.14
CA LYS A 91 12.05 5.26 12.67
C LYS A 91 11.48 6.16 11.57
N SER A 92 11.21 5.60 10.40
CA SER A 92 10.60 6.34 9.29
C SER A 92 9.92 5.38 8.34
N ALA A 93 9.18 5.90 7.36
CA ALA A 93 8.65 5.09 6.27
C ALA A 93 9.07 5.66 4.92
N PRO A 94 9.21 4.83 3.87
CA PRO A 94 9.39 5.28 2.50
C PRO A 94 8.35 6.33 2.08
N ALA A 95 8.67 7.19 1.12
CA ALA A 95 7.76 8.28 0.72
C ALA A 95 6.43 7.75 0.15
N GLU A 96 6.48 6.63 -0.55
CA GLU A 96 5.34 5.91 -1.12
C GLU A 96 4.65 4.96 -0.14
N ALA A 97 5.16 4.81 1.08
CA ALA A 97 4.58 3.91 2.06
C ALA A 97 3.27 4.47 2.65
N VAL A 98 2.35 3.56 2.95
CA VAL A 98 1.07 3.83 3.62
C VAL A 98 0.75 2.72 4.61
N ASP A 99 -0.01 3.05 5.65
CA ASP A 99 -0.55 2.05 6.56
C ASP A 99 -1.63 1.23 5.82
N PRO A 100 -1.47 -0.10 5.68
CA PRO A 100 -2.40 -0.92 4.93
C PRO A 100 -3.80 -0.94 5.54
N ARG A 101 -3.96 -0.65 6.84
CA ARG A 101 -5.26 -0.59 7.52
C ARG A 101 -6.08 0.64 7.16
N THR A 102 -5.46 1.62 6.51
CA THR A 102 -6.12 2.83 6.01
C THR A 102 -6.54 2.72 4.54
N LEU A 103 -6.20 1.60 3.89
CA LEU A 103 -6.50 1.37 2.48
C LEU A 103 -7.86 0.73 2.31
N GLU A 104 -8.65 1.36 1.44
CA GLU A 104 -9.89 0.82 0.89
C GLU A 104 -9.90 1.13 -0.63
N PRO A 105 -10.73 0.44 -1.42
CA PRO A 105 -10.90 0.79 -2.82
C PRO A 105 -11.24 2.27 -2.97
N ARG A 106 -10.51 2.99 -3.83
CA ARG A 106 -10.67 4.44 -4.09
C ARG A 106 -10.29 5.34 -2.92
N VAL A 107 -9.79 4.78 -1.82
CA VAL A 107 -9.19 5.53 -0.72
C VAL A 107 -7.67 5.51 -0.90
N LYS A 108 -7.05 6.67 -0.72
CA LYS A 108 -5.62 6.87 -0.98
C LYS A 108 -4.73 6.07 -0.01
N GLY A 109 -5.24 5.81 1.19
CA GLY A 109 -4.45 5.45 2.35
C GLY A 109 -3.61 6.63 2.82
N TYR A 110 -3.12 6.56 4.04
CA TYR A 110 -2.25 7.57 4.61
C TYR A 110 -1.22 6.93 5.54
N LYS A 111 -0.18 7.70 5.85
CA LYS A 111 0.78 7.32 6.87
C LYS A 111 0.17 7.58 8.25
N THR A 112 0.26 6.60 9.12
CA THR A 112 -0.04 6.66 10.55
C THR A 112 1.26 6.68 11.35
N GLU A 113 1.19 7.00 12.64
CA GLU A 113 2.33 6.94 13.56
C GLU A 113 3.02 5.56 13.52
N ARG A 114 2.21 4.49 13.49
CA ARG A 114 2.68 3.10 13.32
C ARG A 114 3.52 2.96 12.05
N SER A 115 2.95 3.37 10.91
CA SER A 115 3.65 3.25 9.63
C SER A 115 4.97 4.04 9.63
N GLU A 116 5.02 5.19 10.30
CA GLU A 116 6.23 6.02 10.37
C GLU A 116 7.26 5.56 11.42
N GLY A 117 6.98 4.49 12.16
CA GLY A 117 7.91 3.98 13.18
C GLY A 117 7.94 4.87 14.43
N GLY A 118 6.89 5.67 14.62
CA GLY A 118 6.67 6.43 15.83
C GLY A 118 6.16 5.52 16.96
N PRO A 119 6.48 5.83 18.23
CA PRO A 119 5.77 5.20 19.33
C PRO A 119 4.27 5.53 19.23
N PRO A 120 3.38 4.68 19.79
CA PRO A 120 1.94 5.00 19.87
C PRO A 120 1.77 6.40 20.45
N SER A 121 0.87 7.20 19.88
CA SER A 121 0.63 8.56 20.39
C SER A 121 0.25 8.52 21.87
N LEU A 122 0.57 9.57 22.63
CA LEU A 122 0.23 9.65 24.07
C LEU A 122 -1.27 9.40 24.31
N ALA A 123 -2.14 9.87 23.41
CA ALA A 123 -3.58 9.61 23.47
C ALA A 123 -3.94 8.11 23.29
N MET A 124 -3.21 7.36 22.46
CA MET A 124 -3.41 5.90 22.32
C MET A 124 -2.90 5.13 23.53
N GLN A 125 -1.81 5.60 24.15
CA GLN A 125 -1.28 5.05 25.41
C GLN A 125 -2.27 5.29 26.57
N GLU A 126 -2.84 6.50 26.65
CA GLU A 126 -3.86 6.85 27.66
C GLU A 126 -5.17 6.06 27.50
N LEU A 127 -5.50 5.65 26.28
CA LEU A 127 -6.65 4.79 25.98
C LEU A 127 -6.37 3.28 26.15
N GLY A 128 -5.16 2.89 26.58
CA GLY A 128 -4.79 1.49 26.81
C GLY A 128 -4.68 0.64 25.54
N ILE A 129 -4.58 1.27 24.36
CA ILE A 129 -4.47 0.57 23.07
C ILE A 129 -2.99 0.23 22.86
N GLN A 130 -2.61 -1.01 23.12
CA GLN A 130 -1.30 -1.54 22.74
C GLN A 130 -1.32 -1.93 21.27
N LEU A 131 -0.44 -1.34 20.47
CA LEU A 131 -0.05 -1.93 19.19
C LEU A 131 0.88 -3.13 19.49
N PRO A 132 0.73 -4.27 18.80
CA PRO A 132 1.67 -5.37 18.95
C PRO A 132 3.08 -4.88 18.61
N LEU A 133 4.02 -5.21 19.50
CA LEU A 133 5.46 -5.01 19.33
C LEU A 133 6.00 -5.88 18.21
#